data_AF-A0A0G1JV48-F1
#
_entry.id   AF-A0A0G1JV48-F1
#
_cell.length_a   1.000
_cell.length_b   1.000
_cell.length_c   1.000
_cell.angle_alpha   90.00
_cell.angle_beta   90.00
_cell.angle_gamma   90.00
#
_symmetry.space_group_name_H-M   'P 1'
#
loop_
_entity.id
_entity.type
_entity.pdbx_description
1 polymer ?
#
loop_
_entity_poly.entity_id
_entity_poly.type
_entity_poly.pdbx_seq_one_letter_code
_entity_poly.pdbx_strand_id
1 'polypeptide(L)'
;MPDANLMHSGVNVTCGDHIRLYLKTEPQGDDAVILDASWQGEGCAISVAAASFLTEEIKGMTLESARLLTKEDLFCWMGVELGPARVKCGTLSLETLQGALLQKE
;
A
#
# COMPACT_ATOMS: atom_id res chain seq x y z
N MET A 1 3.51 -12.95 -5.34
CA MET A 1 4.82 -13.15 -4.70
C MET A 1 4.76 -14.37 -3.77
N PRO A 2 5.38 -15.51 -4.13
CA PRO A 2 5.26 -16.76 -3.38
C PRO A 2 5.90 -16.77 -1.99
N ASP A 3 6.88 -15.90 -1.75
CA ASP A 3 7.65 -15.77 -0.52
C ASP A 3 7.20 -14.59 0.37
N ALA A 4 6.00 -14.05 0.10
CA ALA A 4 5.38 -13.04 0.95
C ALA A 4 5.01 -13.63 2.31
N ASN A 5 5.31 -12.91 3.39
CA ASN A 5 4.96 -13.29 4.77
C ASN A 5 3.90 -12.36 5.38
N LEU A 6 3.56 -11.25 4.71
CA LEU A 6 2.46 -10.39 5.11
C LEU A 6 1.59 -10.04 3.89
N MET A 7 0.28 -10.20 4.02
CA MET A 7 -0.67 -10.04 2.91
C MET A 7 -1.98 -9.43 3.40
N HIS A 8 -2.54 -8.50 2.63
CA HIS A 8 -3.85 -7.91 2.95
C HIS A 8 -4.60 -7.50 1.69
N SER A 9 -5.94 -7.54 1.73
CA SER A 9 -6.80 -7.13 0.62
C SER A 9 -7.64 -5.93 1.00
N GLY A 10 -7.76 -4.97 0.10
CA GLY A 10 -8.62 -3.79 0.25
C GLY A 10 -9.58 -3.65 -0.92
N VAL A 11 -10.72 -3.00 -0.66
CA VAL A 11 -11.75 -2.75 -1.66
C VAL A 11 -12.25 -1.30 -1.54
N ASN A 12 -12.26 -0.57 -2.66
CA ASN A 12 -12.93 0.72 -2.80
C ASN A 12 -14.26 0.55 -3.55
N VAL A 13 -15.34 0.37 -2.80
CA VAL A 13 -16.69 0.14 -3.37
C VAL A 13 -17.22 1.31 -4.21
N THR A 14 -16.69 2.53 -4.03
CA THR A 14 -17.15 3.70 -4.79
C THR A 14 -16.76 3.63 -6.27
N CYS A 15 -15.66 2.97 -6.59
CA CYS A 15 -15.21 2.78 -7.99
C CYS A 15 -15.09 1.31 -8.39
N GLY A 16 -15.39 0.37 -7.49
CA GLY A 16 -15.26 -1.07 -7.73
C GLY A 16 -13.81 -1.56 -7.74
N ASP A 17 -12.86 -0.76 -7.24
CA ASP A 17 -11.45 -1.13 -7.20
C ASP A 17 -11.22 -2.17 -6.11
N HIS A 18 -10.40 -3.18 -6.39
CA HIS A 18 -9.97 -4.17 -5.41
C HIS A 18 -8.50 -4.50 -5.62
N ILE A 19 -7.74 -4.53 -4.53
CA ILE A 19 -6.32 -4.86 -4.57
C ILE A 19 -5.97 -5.82 -3.44
N ARG A 20 -4.88 -6.53 -3.62
CA ARG A 20 -4.19 -7.32 -2.60
C ARG A 20 -2.72 -6.95 -2.62
N LEU A 21 -2.21 -6.56 -1.46
CA LEU A 21 -0.79 -6.34 -1.23
C LEU A 21 -0.13 -7.61 -0.72
N TYR A 22 1.10 -7.80 -1.15
CA TYR A 22 2.00 -8.85 -0.72
C TYR A 22 3.30 -8.18 -0.31
N LEU A 23 3.75 -8.42 0.92
CA LEU A 23 4.99 -7.91 1.47
C LEU A 23 5.86 -9.07 1.92
N LYS A 24 7.15 -8.95 1.65
CA LYS A 24 8.18 -9.80 2.24
C LYS A 24 8.95 -8.95 3.23
N THR A 25 8.89 -9.33 4.49
CA THR A 25 9.55 -8.60 5.59
C THR A 25 10.59 -9.47 6.28
N GLU A 26 11.60 -8.86 6.89
CA GLU A 26 12.58 -9.55 7.71
C GLU A 26 12.80 -8.80 9.03
N PRO A 27 12.93 -9.51 10.17
CA PRO A 27 13.21 -8.86 11.45
C PRO A 27 14.48 -8.02 11.40
N GLN A 28 14.42 -6.80 11.91
CA GLN A 28 15.55 -5.90 12.04
C GLN A 28 15.49 -5.20 13.40
N GLY A 29 16.20 -5.76 14.39
CA GLY A 29 16.10 -5.29 15.77
C GLY A 29 14.72 -5.60 16.35
N ASP A 30 14.04 -4.56 16.86
CA ASP A 30 12.69 -4.65 17.45
C ASP A 30 11.56 -4.38 16.44
N ASP A 31 11.89 -4.18 15.16
CA ASP A 31 10.95 -3.94 14.05
C ASP A 31 11.21 -4.97 12.91
N ALA A 32 10.60 -4.77 11.75
CA ALA A 32 10.93 -5.46 10.53
C ALA A 32 11.14 -4.48 9.36
N VAL A 33 11.97 -4.87 8.40
CA VAL A 33 12.19 -4.15 7.14
C VAL A 33 11.42 -4.81 6.01
N ILE A 34 10.86 -4.01 5.10
CA ILE A 34 10.21 -4.49 3.88
C ILE A 34 11.29 -4.76 2.83
N LEU A 35 11.57 -6.02 2.54
CA LEU A 35 12.56 -6.41 1.53
C LEU A 35 12.00 -6.31 0.11
N ASP A 36 10.75 -6.70 -0.05
CA ASP A 36 10.04 -6.62 -1.33
C ASP A 36 8.54 -6.41 -1.11
N ALA A 37 7.90 -5.81 -2.11
CA ALA A 37 6.48 -5.49 -2.09
C ALA A 37 5.91 -5.60 -3.51
N SER A 38 4.75 -6.23 -3.62
CA SER A 38 4.00 -6.35 -4.87
C SER A 38 2.50 -6.29 -4.62
N TRP A 39 1.74 -6.07 -5.67
CA TRP A 39 0.29 -6.03 -5.59
C TRP A 39 -0.36 -6.81 -6.74
N GLN A 40 -1.60 -7.22 -6.52
CA GLN A 40 -2.47 -7.80 -7.55
C GLN A 40 -3.88 -7.25 -7.38
N GLY A 41 -4.59 -7.02 -8.46
CA GLY A 41 -5.99 -6.62 -8.40
C GLY A 41 -6.44 -5.92 -9.68
N GLU A 42 -7.64 -5.36 -9.62
CA GLU A 42 -8.22 -4.57 -10.70
C GLU A 42 -8.78 -3.27 -10.13
N GLY A 43 -8.63 -2.19 -10.88
CA GLY A 43 -9.14 -0.90 -10.49
C GLY A 43 -8.96 0.12 -11.60
N CYS A 44 -9.48 1.33 -11.37
CA CYS A 44 -9.26 2.45 -12.27
C CYS A 44 -7.77 2.84 -12.33
N ALA A 45 -7.40 3.61 -13.36
CA ALA A 45 -6.01 4.03 -13.59
C ALA A 45 -5.35 4.70 -12.35
N ILE A 46 -6.13 5.44 -11.55
CA ILE A 46 -5.62 6.08 -10.32
C ILE A 46 -5.25 5.03 -9.27
N SER A 47 -6.11 4.02 -9.06
CA SER A 47 -5.87 2.98 -8.07
C SER A 47 -4.69 2.09 -8.46
N VAL A 48 -4.60 1.73 -9.75
CA VAL A 48 -3.47 0.97 -10.31
C VAL A 48 -2.15 1.74 -10.17
N ALA A 49 -2.16 3.04 -10.48
CA ALA A 49 -0.98 3.88 -10.31
C ALA A 49 -0.59 4.00 -8.83
N ALA A 50 -1.54 4.30 -7.96
CA ALA A 50 -1.31 4.44 -6.51
C ALA A 50 -0.76 3.15 -5.88
N ALA A 51 -1.26 1.98 -6.28
CA ALA A 51 -0.73 0.69 -5.82
C ALA A 51 0.71 0.46 -6.30
N SER A 52 1.00 0.80 -7.56
CA SER A 52 2.33 0.63 -8.15
C SER A 52 3.37 1.55 -7.50
N PHE A 53 3.07 2.84 -7.36
CA PHE A 53 3.95 3.79 -6.68
C PHE A 53 4.19 3.37 -5.22
N LEU A 54 3.12 3.05 -4.48
CA LEU A 54 3.26 2.62 -3.09
C LEU A 54 4.19 1.41 -2.96
N THR A 55 3.99 0.35 -3.76
CA THR A 55 4.82 -0.85 -3.64
C THR A 55 6.27 -0.63 -4.01
N GLU A 56 6.60 0.30 -4.91
CA GLU A 56 8.00 0.62 -5.21
C GLU A 56 8.64 1.45 -4.09
N GLU A 57 7.93 2.46 -3.58
CA GLU A 57 8.48 3.41 -2.60
C GLU A 57 8.70 2.79 -1.21
N ILE A 58 7.87 1.83 -0.79
CA ILE A 58 7.98 1.24 0.56
C ILE A 58 9.10 0.19 0.71
N LYS A 59 9.73 -0.24 -0.40
CA LYS A 59 10.83 -1.21 -0.33
C LYS A 59 12.03 -0.59 0.40
N GLY A 60 12.58 -1.32 1.36
CA GLY A 60 13.66 -0.86 2.24
C GLY A 60 13.19 -0.02 3.44
N MET A 61 11.91 0.35 3.54
CA MET A 61 11.37 1.00 4.73
C MET A 61 11.15 -0.02 5.85
N THR A 62 11.24 0.45 7.11
CA THR A 62 10.78 -0.34 8.25
C THR A 62 9.26 -0.31 8.36
N LEU A 63 8.64 -1.28 9.04
CA LEU A 63 7.19 -1.29 9.22
C LEU A 63 6.69 -0.06 10.00
N GLU A 64 7.44 0.40 11.01
CA GLU A 64 7.12 1.65 11.71
C GLU A 64 7.14 2.86 10.77
N SER A 65 8.13 2.95 9.87
CA SER A 65 8.19 4.04 8.89
C SER A 65 7.02 3.97 7.92
N ALA A 66 6.69 2.77 7.43
CA ALA A 66 5.57 2.53 6.53
C ALA A 66 4.20 2.84 7.19
N ARG A 67 4.06 2.65 8.51
CA ARG A 67 2.85 3.00 9.28
C ARG A 67 2.59 4.50 9.33
N LEU A 68 3.65 5.31 9.25
CA LEU A 68 3.55 6.77 9.32
C LEU A 68 3.21 7.44 7.98
N LEU A 69 3.18 6.65 6.89
CA LEU A 69 2.84 7.17 5.57
C LEU A 69 1.43 7.74 5.53
N THR A 70 1.33 8.88 4.86
CA THR A 70 0.11 9.65 4.68
C THR A 70 -0.35 9.63 3.22
N LYS A 71 -1.59 10.08 2.99
CA LYS A 71 -2.08 10.24 1.61
C LYS A 71 -1.29 11.34 0.88
N GLU A 72 -0.79 12.33 1.59
CA GLU A 72 0.03 13.41 1.05
C GLU A 72 1.35 12.86 0.49
N ASP A 73 2.00 11.93 1.18
CA ASP A 73 3.21 11.26 0.67
C ASP A 73 2.93 10.52 -0.64
N LEU A 74 1.87 9.71 -0.66
CA LEU A 74 1.48 8.95 -1.83
C LEU A 74 1.12 9.85 -3.02
N PHE A 75 0.39 10.94 -2.78
CA PHE A 75 0.03 11.90 -3.81
C PHE A 75 1.23 12.70 -4.32
N CYS A 76 2.20 12.97 -3.45
CA CYS A 76 3.48 13.56 -3.81
C CYS A 76 4.25 12.65 -4.78
N TRP A 77 4.37 11.35 -4.49
CA TRP A 77 5.02 10.38 -5.39
C TRP A 77 4.33 10.27 -6.75
N MET A 78 3.00 10.31 -6.75
CA MET A 78 2.22 10.29 -7.99
C MET A 78 2.25 11.62 -8.76
N GLY A 79 2.66 12.72 -8.13
CA GLY A 79 2.65 14.06 -8.71
C GLY A 79 1.24 14.58 -9.04
N VAL A 80 0.24 14.19 -8.25
CA VAL A 80 -1.17 14.56 -8.49
C VAL A 80 -1.84 15.10 -7.24
N GLU A 81 -2.86 15.92 -7.43
CA GLU A 81 -3.83 16.27 -6.38
C GLU A 81 -5.19 15.67 -6.73
N LEU A 82 -5.80 14.95 -5.79
CA LEU A 82 -7.09 14.29 -5.99
C LEU A 82 -8.19 14.98 -5.19
N GLY A 83 -9.27 15.34 -5.90
CA GLY A 83 -10.47 15.88 -5.26
C GLY A 83 -11.28 14.81 -4.50
N PRO A 84 -12.29 15.24 -3.71
CA PRO A 84 -13.08 14.35 -2.85
C PRO A 84 -13.74 13.17 -3.57
N ALA A 85 -14.10 13.34 -4.85
CA ALA A 85 -14.72 12.29 -5.66
C ALA A 85 -13.76 11.14 -6.02
N ARG A 86 -12.45 11.37 -6.03
CA ARG A 86 -11.44 10.38 -6.47
C ARG A 86 -10.38 10.07 -5.42
N VAL A 87 -10.41 10.74 -4.27
CA VAL A 87 -9.44 10.52 -3.18
C VAL A 87 -9.36 9.05 -2.77
N LYS A 88 -10.50 8.35 -2.69
CA LYS A 88 -10.55 6.92 -2.32
C LYS A 88 -9.87 5.99 -3.33
N CYS A 89 -9.84 6.37 -4.61
CA CYS A 89 -9.09 5.63 -5.61
C CYS A 89 -7.58 5.71 -5.33
N GLY A 90 -7.11 6.89 -4.90
CA GLY A 90 -5.70 7.12 -4.59
C GLY A 90 -5.28 6.58 -3.23
N THR A 91 -6.17 6.54 -2.23
CA THR A 91 -5.81 6.08 -0.87
C THR A 91 -6.00 4.59 -0.64
N LEU A 92 -6.66 3.85 -1.55
CA LEU A 92 -6.92 2.42 -1.37
C LEU A 92 -5.65 1.61 -1.07
N SER A 93 -4.55 1.88 -1.78
CA SER A 93 -3.29 1.17 -1.56
C SER A 93 -2.70 1.45 -0.17
N LEU A 94 -2.70 2.71 0.26
CA LEU A 94 -2.23 3.11 1.58
C LEU A 94 -3.08 2.50 2.70
N GLU A 95 -4.41 2.55 2.58
CA GLU A 95 -5.33 1.96 3.56
C GLU A 95 -5.14 0.43 3.63
N THR A 96 -4.89 -0.22 2.50
CA THR A 96 -4.61 -1.67 2.45
C THR A 96 -3.29 -2.00 3.13
N LEU A 97 -2.26 -1.17 2.95
CA LEU A 97 -0.97 -1.32 3.64
C LEU A 97 -1.15 -1.17 5.15
N GLN A 98 -1.82 -0.12 5.60
CA GLN A 98 -2.10 0.10 7.02
C GLN A 98 -2.90 -1.08 7.62
N GLY A 99 -3.87 -1.61 6.89
CA GLY A 99 -4.60 -2.82 7.26
C GLY A 99 -3.69 -4.05 7.42
N ALA A 100 -2.71 -4.23 6.52
CA ALA A 100 -1.71 -5.29 6.64
C ALA A 100 -0.86 -5.13 7.91
N LEU A 101 -0.41 -3.91 8.19
CA LEU A 101 0.50 -3.61 9.31
C LEU A 101 -0.19 -3.62 10.68
N LEU A 102 -1.52 -3.55 10.74
CA LEU A 102 -2.31 -3.58 11.97
C LEU A 102 -2.76 -5.00 12.38
N GLN A 103 -2.60 -6.01 11.51
CA GLN A 103 -2.88 -7.39 11.90
C GLN A 103 -1.82 -7.85 12.91
N LYS A 104 -2.19 -7.79 14.19
CA LYS A 104 -1.48 -8.51 15.26
C LYS A 104 -1.80 -10.00 15.11
N GLU A 105 -0.77 -10.82 15.06
CA GLU A 105 -0.88 -12.25 15.40
C GLU A 105 -1.44 -12.43 16.82
#